data_AF-R8BES2-F1
#
_entry.id   AF-R8BES2-F1
#
_cell.length_a   1.000
_cell.length_b   1.000
_cell.length_c   1.000
_cell.angle_alpha   90.00
_cell.angle_beta   90.00
_cell.angle_gamma   90.00
#
_symmetry.space_group_name_H-M   'P 1'
#
loop_
_entity.id
_entity.type
_entity.pdbx_description
1 polymer ?
#
loop_
_entity_poly.entity_id
_entity_poly.type
_entity_poly.pdbx_seq_one_letter_code
_entity_poly.pdbx_strand_id
1 'polypeptide(L)'
;MREYVANLVANPTANAVAYTVGAYTVIFGDWFHLGTMAHEFTHILDLLALEEYVSDPGSQPFSDTSYWQTPQDLDSALPTAYAASSWQEDFAEAGRVALSDIVVPGGLAGINPNSSQIQWQVGTYKDYLEDTIFPAGETCTGKAASSPPVPVSSSAKVSLKVLGPKPYVGLSGEVPEIVVPEGAKKFKFVYPLPEDRRRSVS
;
A
#
# COMPACT_ATOMS: atom_id res chain seq x y z
N MET A 1 2.57 5.44 -8.25
CA MET A 1 1.87 5.03 -7.00
C MET A 1 0.47 5.63 -6.89
N ARG A 2 0.30 6.95 -7.02
CA ARG A 2 -1.02 7.62 -6.92
C ARG A 2 -2.07 7.07 -7.89
N GLU A 3 -1.63 6.64 -9.05
CA GLU A 3 -2.46 6.00 -10.07
C GLU A 3 -3.24 4.79 -9.52
N TYR A 4 -2.62 3.95 -8.69
CA TYR A 4 -3.23 2.72 -8.18
C TYR A 4 -3.98 2.89 -6.85
N VAL A 5 -3.58 3.86 -6.01
CA VAL A 5 -4.26 4.11 -4.73
C VAL A 5 -5.48 5.01 -4.95
N ALA A 6 -6.68 4.46 -4.80
CA ALA A 6 -7.94 5.17 -4.98
C ALA A 6 -8.19 6.18 -3.84
N ASN A 7 -8.12 5.71 -2.59
CA ASN A 7 -8.40 6.52 -1.40
C ASN A 7 -7.57 6.09 -0.19
N LEU A 8 -7.22 7.06 0.65
CA LEU A 8 -6.72 6.88 2.01
C LEU A 8 -7.81 7.28 3.00
N VAL A 9 -8.26 6.34 3.82
CA VAL A 9 -9.27 6.57 4.87
C VAL A 9 -8.57 6.54 6.22
N ALA A 10 -8.47 7.70 6.88
CA ALA A 10 -7.90 7.82 8.21
C ALA A 10 -9.00 7.99 9.27
N ASN A 11 -9.03 7.10 10.26
CA ASN A 11 -9.86 7.27 11.45
C ASN A 11 -8.97 7.35 12.70
N PRO A 12 -8.68 8.56 13.20
CA PRO A 12 -7.75 8.74 14.31
C PRO A 12 -8.30 8.30 15.67
N THR A 13 -9.60 8.00 15.77
CA THR A 13 -10.28 7.76 17.06
C THR A 13 -10.62 6.29 17.33
N ALA A 14 -10.59 5.45 16.31
CA ALA A 14 -10.87 4.02 16.46
C ALA A 14 -9.58 3.25 16.79
N ASN A 15 -9.69 2.29 17.70
CA ASN A 15 -8.59 1.39 18.04
C ASN A 15 -8.67 0.13 17.16
N ALA A 16 -8.04 0.21 15.99
CA ALA A 16 -7.95 -0.88 15.03
C ALA A 16 -6.58 -0.85 14.33
N VAL A 17 -6.28 -1.90 13.57
CA VAL A 17 -5.07 -2.02 12.74
C VAL A 17 -5.33 -1.44 11.35
N ALA A 18 -4.27 -0.94 10.71
CA ALA A 18 -4.34 -0.57 9.30
C ALA A 18 -4.63 -1.80 8.42
N TYR A 19 -5.24 -1.56 7.27
CA TYR A 19 -5.49 -2.61 6.29
C TYR A 19 -5.72 -2.04 4.88
N THR A 20 -5.56 -2.92 3.90
CA THR A 20 -5.82 -2.66 2.49
C THR A 20 -7.00 -3.49 1.99
N VAL A 21 -7.83 -2.88 1.14
CA VAL A 21 -8.94 -3.56 0.43
C VAL A 21 -9.00 -3.03 -1.00
N GLY A 22 -8.64 -3.85 -1.98
CA GLY A 22 -8.50 -3.40 -3.37
C GLY A 22 -7.57 -2.18 -3.43
N ALA A 23 -8.05 -1.08 -4.03
CA ALA A 23 -7.30 0.18 -4.14
C ALA A 23 -7.42 1.13 -2.92
N TYR A 24 -7.96 0.67 -1.80
CA TYR A 24 -8.22 1.51 -0.62
C TYR A 24 -7.26 1.16 0.52
N THR A 25 -6.66 2.18 1.11
CA THR A 25 -5.89 2.06 2.35
C THR A 25 -6.70 2.64 3.51
N VAL A 26 -6.85 1.89 4.59
CA VAL A 26 -7.55 2.32 5.80
C VAL A 26 -6.58 2.30 6.97
N ILE A 27 -6.46 3.42 7.69
CA ILE A 27 -5.50 3.58 8.79
C ILE A 27 -6.19 4.16 10.02
N PHE A 28 -5.81 3.66 11.19
CA PHE A 28 -6.44 3.98 12.46
C PHE A 28 -5.43 4.46 13.50
N GLY A 29 -5.84 5.43 14.32
CA GLY A 29 -5.10 5.86 15.52
C GLY A 29 -3.58 5.93 15.34
N ASP A 30 -2.86 5.21 16.20
CA ASP A 30 -1.39 5.21 16.25
C ASP A 30 -0.70 4.61 15.02
N TRP A 31 -1.44 3.92 14.15
CA TRP A 31 -0.92 3.37 12.88
C TRP A 31 -0.75 4.44 11.81
N PHE A 32 -1.18 5.68 12.06
CA PHE A 32 -1.03 6.81 11.15
C PHE A 32 0.40 7.36 11.10
N HIS A 33 1.31 6.58 10.51
CA HIS A 33 2.68 6.99 10.23
C HIS A 33 3.14 6.54 8.84
N LEU A 34 4.16 7.23 8.31
CA LEU A 34 4.67 7.02 6.94
C LEU A 34 5.02 5.56 6.64
N GLY A 35 5.63 4.85 7.60
CA GLY A 35 5.97 3.43 7.44
C GLY A 35 4.76 2.53 7.21
N THR A 36 3.63 2.75 7.90
CA THR A 36 2.40 1.98 7.68
C THR A 36 1.77 2.35 6.36
N MET A 37 1.74 3.64 6.00
CA MET A 37 1.22 4.04 4.69
C MET A 37 2.03 3.40 3.55
N ALA A 38 3.37 3.39 3.65
CA ALA A 38 4.24 2.72 2.70
C ALA A 38 3.95 1.21 2.58
N HIS A 39 3.77 0.54 3.72
CA HIS A 39 3.38 -0.86 3.79
C HIS A 39 2.05 -1.11 3.04
N GLU A 40 1.00 -0.38 3.40
CA GLU A 40 -0.33 -0.58 2.83
C GLU A 40 -0.40 -0.19 1.35
N PHE A 41 0.29 0.86 0.93
CA PHE A 41 0.38 1.20 -0.50
C PHE A 41 1.11 0.11 -1.28
N THR A 42 2.07 -0.57 -0.66
CA THR A 42 2.77 -1.67 -1.31
C THR A 42 1.84 -2.86 -1.55
N HIS A 43 0.94 -3.20 -0.62
CA HIS A 43 -0.12 -4.21 -0.88
C HIS A 43 -0.98 -3.85 -2.10
N ILE A 44 -1.26 -2.56 -2.32
CA ILE A 44 -2.01 -2.11 -3.51
C ILE A 44 -1.18 -2.30 -4.79
N LEU A 45 0.10 -1.95 -4.75
CA LEU A 45 1.00 -2.10 -5.91
C LEU A 45 1.22 -3.57 -6.27
N ASP A 46 1.37 -4.42 -5.27
CA ASP A 46 1.50 -5.88 -5.40
C ASP A 46 0.33 -6.50 -6.17
N LEU A 47 -0.89 -6.00 -5.90
CA LEU A 47 -2.10 -6.50 -6.54
C LEU A 47 -2.38 -5.87 -7.91
N LEU A 48 -2.12 -4.57 -8.07
CA LEU A 48 -2.65 -3.79 -9.21
C LEU A 48 -1.58 -3.25 -10.17
N ALA A 49 -0.39 -2.94 -9.69
CA ALA A 49 0.64 -2.31 -10.52
C ALA A 49 1.46 -3.31 -11.34
N LEU A 50 1.38 -4.59 -10.98
CA LEU A 50 2.19 -5.68 -11.54
C LEU A 50 1.33 -6.78 -12.17
N GLU A 51 0.11 -6.43 -12.57
CA GLU A 51 -0.88 -7.36 -13.12
C GLU A 51 -0.40 -8.08 -14.39
N GLU A 52 0.52 -7.49 -15.15
CA GLU A 52 1.08 -8.13 -16.37
C GLU A 52 2.01 -9.32 -16.07
N TYR A 53 2.46 -9.47 -14.82
CA TYR A 53 3.39 -10.52 -14.39
C TYR A 53 2.70 -11.69 -13.69
N VAL A 54 1.38 -11.64 -13.51
CA VAL A 54 0.61 -12.67 -12.80
C VAL A 54 -0.30 -13.44 -13.76
N SER A 55 -0.69 -14.66 -13.36
CA SER A 55 -1.54 -15.53 -14.18
C SER A 55 -3.04 -15.25 -14.02
N ASP A 56 -3.42 -14.59 -12.92
CA ASP A 56 -4.80 -14.20 -12.60
C ASP A 56 -4.86 -12.73 -12.13
N PRO A 57 -4.81 -11.77 -13.08
CA PRO A 57 -4.79 -10.33 -12.77
C PRO A 57 -5.90 -9.91 -11.81
N GLY A 58 -5.50 -9.17 -10.78
CA GLY A 58 -6.43 -8.65 -9.78
C GLY A 58 -6.89 -9.65 -8.70
N SER A 59 -6.54 -10.92 -8.82
CA SER A 59 -6.81 -11.94 -7.80
C SER A 59 -5.53 -12.52 -7.22
N GLN A 60 -4.49 -12.65 -8.04
CA GLN A 60 -3.16 -13.09 -7.65
C GLN A 60 -2.24 -11.87 -7.48
N PRO A 61 -1.65 -11.64 -6.28
CA PRO A 61 -0.61 -10.64 -6.10
C PRO A 61 0.71 -11.07 -6.74
N PHE A 62 1.54 -10.11 -7.15
CA PHE A 62 2.87 -10.35 -7.71
C PHE A 62 3.78 -11.13 -6.75
N SER A 63 3.66 -10.89 -5.44
CA SER A 63 4.40 -11.58 -4.38
C SER A 63 4.21 -13.11 -4.40
N ASP A 64 3.08 -13.59 -4.92
CA ASP A 64 2.79 -15.03 -5.04
C ASP A 64 3.47 -15.68 -6.26
N THR A 65 4.22 -14.92 -7.05
CA THR A 65 4.94 -15.42 -8.22
C THR A 65 6.41 -15.73 -7.92
N SER A 66 7.04 -16.52 -8.80
CA SER A 66 8.48 -16.75 -8.75
C SER A 66 9.31 -15.50 -8.98
N TYR A 67 8.74 -14.45 -9.62
CA TYR A 67 9.44 -13.18 -9.81
C TYR A 67 9.78 -12.50 -8.49
N TRP A 68 8.97 -12.70 -7.45
CA TRP A 68 9.26 -12.23 -6.09
C TRP A 68 9.98 -13.28 -5.23
N GLN A 69 9.46 -14.50 -5.22
CA GLN A 69 9.93 -15.55 -4.30
C GLN A 69 11.39 -15.95 -4.56
N THR A 70 11.82 -15.98 -5.83
CA THR A 70 13.20 -16.37 -6.16
C THR A 70 14.22 -15.34 -5.64
N PRO A 71 14.06 -14.02 -5.85
CA PRO A 71 14.91 -13.03 -5.19
C PRO A 71 14.87 -13.08 -3.66
N GLN A 72 13.71 -13.30 -3.05
CA GLN A 72 13.59 -13.46 -1.60
C GLN A 72 14.45 -14.64 -1.10
N ASP A 73 14.39 -15.79 -1.77
CA ASP A 73 15.18 -16.97 -1.42
C ASP A 73 16.72 -16.77 -1.52
N LEU A 74 17.18 -15.73 -2.24
CA LEU A 74 18.60 -15.37 -2.33
C LEU A 74 19.07 -14.51 -1.16
N ASP A 75 18.16 -13.89 -0.42
CA ASP A 75 18.47 -13.07 0.74
C ASP A 75 18.66 -13.92 2.00
N SER A 76 19.61 -13.49 2.84
CA SER A 76 19.92 -14.18 4.10
C SER A 76 19.03 -13.75 5.27
N ALA A 77 18.17 -12.74 5.06
CA ALA A 77 17.30 -12.17 6.07
C ALA A 77 15.99 -11.66 5.45
N LEU A 78 15.05 -11.28 6.32
CA LEU A 78 13.84 -10.56 5.97
C LEU A 78 13.90 -9.13 6.55
N PRO A 79 13.18 -8.15 5.99
CA PRO A 79 13.19 -6.77 6.49
C PRO A 79 12.73 -6.66 7.95
N THR A 80 11.73 -7.44 8.35
CA THR A 80 11.24 -7.55 9.74
C THR A 80 10.78 -8.97 10.04
N ALA A 81 10.50 -9.27 11.32
CA ALA A 81 9.89 -10.55 11.69
C ALA A 81 8.46 -10.71 11.12
N TYR A 82 7.78 -9.60 10.81
CA TYR A 82 6.42 -9.60 10.30
C TYR A 82 6.36 -10.04 8.84
N ALA A 83 7.39 -9.72 8.06
CA ALA A 83 7.59 -10.20 6.68
C ALA A 83 7.44 -11.73 6.55
N ALA A 84 7.82 -12.50 7.59
CA ALA A 84 7.72 -13.97 7.59
C ALA A 84 6.28 -14.52 7.61
N SER A 85 5.26 -13.67 7.72
CA SER A 85 3.87 -14.10 7.89
C SER A 85 3.21 -14.56 6.58
N SER A 86 3.58 -13.97 5.44
CA SER A 86 3.14 -14.36 4.09
C SER A 86 3.97 -13.64 3.03
N TRP A 87 3.90 -14.08 1.77
CA TRP A 87 4.60 -13.43 0.66
C TRP A 87 4.17 -11.98 0.46
N GLN A 88 2.89 -11.68 0.64
CA GLN A 88 2.34 -10.34 0.52
C GLN A 88 2.95 -9.42 1.59
N GLU A 89 3.11 -9.94 2.81
CA GLU A 89 3.63 -9.16 3.94
C GLU A 89 5.14 -8.96 3.85
N ASP A 90 5.84 -9.95 3.31
CA ASP A 90 7.23 -9.82 2.92
C ASP A 90 7.44 -8.72 1.89
N PHE A 91 6.66 -8.75 0.81
CA PHE A 91 6.68 -7.71 -0.23
C PHE A 91 6.35 -6.32 0.34
N ALA A 92 5.33 -6.22 1.19
CA ALA A 92 4.95 -4.96 1.84
C ALA A 92 6.02 -4.40 2.78
N GLU A 93 6.67 -5.25 3.56
CA GLU A 93 7.77 -4.83 4.43
C GLU A 93 9.03 -4.49 3.62
N ALA A 94 9.32 -5.21 2.53
CA ALA A 94 10.39 -4.87 1.60
C ALA A 94 10.15 -3.51 0.93
N GLY A 95 8.90 -3.19 0.56
CA GLY A 95 8.54 -1.88 0.02
C GLY A 95 8.89 -0.72 0.96
N ARG A 96 8.71 -0.88 2.28
CA ARG A 96 9.08 0.17 3.26
C ARG A 96 10.57 0.50 3.22
N VAL A 97 11.41 -0.53 3.17
CA VAL A 97 12.87 -0.35 3.12
C VAL A 97 13.35 0.08 1.75
N ALA A 98 12.77 -0.44 0.66
CA ALA A 98 13.09 -0.05 -0.70
C ALA A 98 12.74 1.43 -0.98
N LEU A 99 11.60 1.93 -0.48
CA LEU A 99 11.27 3.35 -0.56
C LEU A 99 12.34 4.22 0.12
N SER A 100 12.90 3.76 1.24
CA SER A 100 14.01 4.46 1.90
C SER A 100 15.29 4.37 1.07
N ASP A 101 15.58 3.23 0.44
CA ASP A 101 16.72 3.06 -0.47
C ASP A 101 16.67 4.02 -1.67
N ILE A 102 15.49 4.23 -2.24
CA ILE A 102 15.27 5.13 -3.38
C ILE A 102 15.50 6.60 -3.00
N VAL A 103 14.92 7.06 -1.88
CA VAL A 103 14.83 8.50 -1.58
C VAL A 103 15.93 9.03 -0.66
N VAL A 104 16.62 8.17 0.09
CA VAL A 104 17.67 8.59 1.04
C VAL A 104 19.01 8.71 0.31
N PRO A 105 19.72 9.85 0.42
CA PRO A 105 21.07 9.98 -0.12
C PRO A 105 22.02 8.90 0.45
N GLY A 106 22.62 8.11 -0.44
CA GLY A 106 23.46 6.96 -0.07
C GLY A 106 22.70 5.64 0.11
N GLY A 107 21.37 5.66 -0.10
CA GLY A 107 20.51 4.49 -0.06
C GLY A 107 20.46 3.81 1.30
N LEU A 108 19.91 2.60 1.31
CA LEU A 108 19.78 1.77 2.50
C LEU A 108 21.15 1.37 3.04
N ALA A 109 22.15 1.19 2.18
CA ALA A 109 23.54 0.91 2.58
C ALA A 109 24.15 2.03 3.43
N GLY A 110 23.76 3.29 3.20
CA GLY A 110 24.23 4.43 3.98
C GLY A 110 23.64 4.52 5.39
N ILE A 111 22.52 3.84 5.66
CA ILE A 111 21.77 3.96 6.92
C ILE A 111 21.56 2.64 7.66
N ASN A 112 21.78 1.50 7.00
CA ASN A 112 21.63 0.16 7.57
C ASN A 112 22.81 -0.75 7.16
N PRO A 113 23.68 -1.14 8.10
CA PRO A 113 24.83 -2.00 7.81
C PRO A 113 24.46 -3.42 7.39
N ASN A 114 23.22 -3.85 7.62
CA ASN A 114 22.72 -5.17 7.23
C ASN A 114 21.95 -5.15 5.89
N SER A 115 21.94 -4.03 5.17
CA SER A 115 21.23 -3.87 3.89
C SER A 115 21.59 -4.93 2.85
N SER A 116 22.82 -5.43 2.83
CA SER A 116 23.26 -6.51 1.93
C SER A 116 22.56 -7.84 2.17
N GLN A 117 21.94 -8.04 3.34
CA GLN A 117 21.25 -9.28 3.69
C GLN A 117 19.85 -9.39 3.07
N ILE A 118 19.29 -8.27 2.60
CA ILE A 118 17.94 -8.14 2.00
C ILE A 118 17.98 -7.46 0.62
N GLN A 119 19.16 -7.45 -0.01
CA GLN A 119 19.42 -6.64 -1.20
C GLN A 119 18.67 -7.15 -2.43
N TRP A 120 18.38 -8.45 -2.51
CA TRP A 120 17.72 -9.03 -3.68
C TRP A 120 16.24 -8.67 -3.71
N GLN A 121 15.55 -8.71 -2.58
CA GLN A 121 14.19 -8.22 -2.43
C GLN A 121 14.10 -6.71 -2.68
N VAL A 122 15.01 -5.92 -2.10
CA VAL A 122 15.04 -4.47 -2.31
C VAL A 122 15.30 -4.10 -3.77
N GLY A 123 16.27 -4.77 -4.41
CA GLY A 123 16.57 -4.58 -5.83
C GLY A 123 15.38 -4.94 -6.71
N THR A 124 14.77 -6.11 -6.48
CA THR A 124 13.59 -6.57 -7.22
C THR A 124 12.43 -5.59 -7.07
N TYR A 125 12.16 -5.11 -5.85
CA TYR A 125 11.11 -4.12 -5.63
C TYR A 125 11.33 -2.87 -6.49
N LYS A 126 12.56 -2.36 -6.51
CA LYS A 126 12.93 -1.17 -7.29
C LYS A 126 12.81 -1.41 -8.78
N ASP A 127 13.33 -2.53 -9.27
CA ASP A 127 13.32 -2.88 -10.70
C ASP A 127 11.90 -2.89 -11.28
N TYR A 128 10.91 -3.33 -10.51
CA TYR A 128 9.52 -3.38 -10.96
C TYR A 128 8.69 -2.13 -10.63
N LEU A 129 8.99 -1.42 -9.54
CA LEU A 129 8.10 -0.38 -9.02
C LEU A 129 8.69 1.03 -8.93
N GLU A 130 10.01 1.23 -9.03
CA GLU A 130 10.60 2.55 -8.83
C GLU A 130 10.02 3.59 -9.79
N ASP A 131 10.01 3.30 -11.09
CA ASP A 131 9.44 4.20 -12.12
C ASP A 131 7.92 4.34 -12.00
N THR A 132 7.24 3.30 -11.52
CA THR A 132 5.82 3.35 -11.21
C THR A 132 5.53 4.30 -10.03
N ILE A 133 6.39 4.31 -9.01
CA ILE A 133 6.21 5.09 -7.79
C ILE A 133 6.66 6.54 -8.01
N PHE A 134 7.82 6.73 -8.63
CA PHE A 134 8.50 7.99 -8.87
C PHE A 134 8.75 8.18 -10.38
N PRO A 135 7.69 8.37 -11.19
CA PRO A 135 7.86 8.56 -12.63
C PRO A 135 8.73 9.78 -12.90
N ALA A 136 9.78 9.60 -13.71
CA ALA A 136 10.82 10.59 -13.95
C ALA A 136 10.32 11.79 -14.77
N GLY A 137 9.58 12.69 -14.13
CA GLY A 137 8.99 13.87 -14.78
C GLY A 137 7.75 13.59 -15.62
N GLU A 138 7.26 12.35 -15.64
CA GLU A 138 6.03 11.96 -16.33
C GLU A 138 4.79 12.15 -15.45
N THR A 139 3.63 12.24 -16.09
CA THR A 139 2.31 12.29 -15.44
C THR A 139 1.72 10.89 -15.37
N CYS A 140 0.98 10.57 -14.30
CA CYS A 140 0.22 9.31 -14.22
C CYS A 140 -0.64 9.11 -15.47
N THR A 141 -0.62 7.90 -16.02
CA THR A 141 -1.32 7.53 -17.25
C THR A 141 -2.76 7.13 -17.03
N GLY A 142 -3.16 7.01 -15.77
CA GLY A 142 -4.47 6.53 -15.35
C GLY A 142 -4.72 6.80 -13.87
N LYS A 143 -5.88 6.35 -13.40
CA LYS A 143 -6.26 6.44 -12.00
C LYS A 143 -7.26 5.34 -11.63
N ALA A 144 -7.07 4.73 -10.47
CA ALA A 144 -8.06 3.85 -9.86
C ALA A 144 -9.40 4.58 -9.68
N ALA A 145 -10.47 3.82 -9.91
CA ALA A 145 -11.84 4.29 -9.83
C ALA A 145 -12.12 5.09 -8.56
N SER A 146 -12.75 6.25 -8.70
CA SER A 146 -13.18 7.02 -7.52
C SER A 146 -14.45 6.41 -6.94
N SER A 147 -14.46 6.18 -5.63
CA SER A 147 -15.71 5.83 -4.93
C SER A 147 -16.74 6.97 -5.08
N PRO A 148 -18.05 6.66 -5.10
CA PRO A 148 -19.07 7.68 -4.95
C PRO A 148 -18.83 8.56 -3.71
N PRO A 149 -19.15 9.86 -3.75
CA PRO A 149 -18.93 10.74 -2.60
C PRO A 149 -19.75 10.27 -1.40
N VAL A 150 -19.12 10.19 -0.23
CA VAL A 150 -19.80 9.82 1.01
C VAL A 150 -20.49 11.07 1.58
N PRO A 151 -21.82 11.05 1.81
CA PRO A 151 -22.50 12.16 2.45
C PRO A 151 -21.95 12.41 3.86
N VAL A 152 -21.80 13.67 4.25
CA VAL A 152 -21.37 14.04 5.60
C VAL A 152 -22.49 13.69 6.59
N SER A 153 -22.46 12.50 7.18
CA SER A 153 -23.39 12.12 8.23
C SER A 153 -22.94 12.71 9.56
N SER A 154 -23.21 14.00 9.78
CA SER A 154 -23.63 14.42 11.11
C SER A 154 -25.12 14.12 11.23
N SER A 155 -25.59 13.79 12.43
CA SER A 155 -26.96 13.37 12.77
C SER A 155 -28.08 14.39 12.49
N ALA A 156 -27.88 15.35 11.59
CA ALA A 156 -28.94 16.21 11.08
C ALA A 156 -29.41 15.68 9.74
N LYS A 157 -30.72 15.43 9.62
CA LYS A 157 -31.41 15.15 8.35
C LYS A 157 -31.21 16.34 7.39
N VAL A 158 -30.10 16.36 6.66
CA VAL A 158 -29.91 17.32 5.56
C VAL A 158 -30.71 16.78 4.38
N SER A 159 -31.78 17.50 4.02
CA SER A 159 -32.60 17.18 2.86
C SER A 159 -31.72 17.04 1.61
N LEU A 160 -31.94 15.98 0.83
CA LEU A 160 -31.28 15.74 -0.47
C LEU A 160 -31.47 16.89 -1.48
N LYS A 161 -32.34 17.87 -1.20
CA LYS A 161 -32.49 19.10 -1.99
C LYS A 161 -31.49 20.21 -1.64
N VAL A 162 -30.79 20.11 -0.50
CA VAL A 162 -29.83 21.11 0.00
C VAL A 162 -28.39 20.73 -0.36
N LEU A 163 -28.11 19.44 -0.48
CA LEU A 163 -26.89 18.97 -1.12
C LEU A 163 -27.05 19.22 -2.62
N GLY A 164 -26.14 19.98 -3.22
CA GLY A 164 -26.10 20.22 -4.66
C GLY A 164 -26.08 18.91 -5.47
N PRO A 165 -26.10 18.97 -6.81
CA PRO A 165 -25.98 17.78 -7.64
C PRO A 165 -24.78 16.94 -7.17
N LYS A 166 -24.96 15.61 -7.10
CA LYS A 166 -23.89 14.69 -6.74
C LYS A 166 -22.65 15.04 -7.58
N PRO A 167 -21.47 15.22 -6.97
CA PRO A 167 -20.24 15.40 -7.72
C PRO A 167 -20.11 14.28 -8.75
N TYR A 168 -19.84 14.66 -10.00
CA TYR A 168 -19.51 13.69 -11.04
C TYR A 168 -18.18 13.05 -10.67
N VAL A 169 -18.20 11.73 -10.45
CA VAL A 169 -17.02 10.92 -10.08
C VAL A 169 -16.38 10.22 -11.28
N GLY A 170 -16.96 10.37 -12.47
CA GLY A 170 -16.30 9.93 -13.69
C GLY A 170 -15.03 10.76 -13.91
N LEU A 171 -13.94 10.09 -14.23
CA LEU A 171 -12.74 10.77 -14.72
C LEU A 171 -13.09 11.45 -16.05
N SER A 172 -12.47 12.61 -16.34
CA SER A 172 -12.57 13.19 -17.68
C SER A 172 -12.05 12.17 -18.68
N GLY A 173 -12.74 12.00 -19.83
CA GLY A 173 -12.54 10.89 -20.77
C GLY A 173 -11.15 10.73 -21.41
N GLU A 174 -10.16 11.51 -20.99
CA GLU A 174 -8.75 11.39 -21.35
C GLU A 174 -7.92 10.60 -20.32
N VAL A 175 -8.45 10.29 -19.13
CA VAL A 175 -7.75 9.50 -18.10
C VAL A 175 -8.35 8.10 -18.00
N PRO A 176 -7.63 7.05 -18.45
CA PRO A 176 -7.99 5.65 -18.23
C PRO A 176 -8.28 5.32 -16.76
N GLU A 177 -9.34 4.55 -16.53
CA GLU A 177 -9.67 4.01 -15.21
C GLU A 177 -9.01 2.64 -15.03
N ILE A 178 -8.26 2.48 -13.95
CA ILE A 178 -7.70 1.16 -13.59
C ILE A 178 -8.83 0.30 -13.05
N VAL A 179 -8.96 -0.90 -13.61
CA VAL A 179 -9.95 -1.89 -13.19
C VAL A 179 -9.53 -2.43 -11.84
N VAL A 180 -10.26 -2.05 -10.79
CA VAL A 180 -10.10 -2.64 -9.46
C VAL A 180 -11.05 -3.84 -9.36
N PRO A 181 -10.56 -5.07 -9.16
CA PRO A 181 -11.38 -6.27 -9.10
C PRO A 181 -12.49 -6.20 -8.05
N GLU A 182 -13.73 -6.52 -8.43
CA GLU A 182 -14.84 -6.65 -7.48
C GLU A 182 -14.56 -7.82 -6.52
N GLY A 183 -14.56 -7.53 -5.21
CA GLY A 183 -14.31 -8.55 -4.19
C GLY A 183 -12.83 -8.76 -3.85
N ALA A 184 -11.92 -7.86 -4.29
CA ALA A 184 -10.53 -7.84 -3.83
C ALA A 184 -10.46 -8.09 -2.32
N LYS A 185 -9.73 -9.14 -1.94
CA LYS A 185 -9.74 -9.67 -0.57
C LYS A 185 -9.45 -8.55 0.42
N LYS A 186 -10.20 -8.51 1.53
CA LYS A 186 -9.80 -7.70 2.68
C LYS A 186 -8.54 -8.32 3.26
N PHE A 187 -7.42 -7.63 3.09
CA PHE A 187 -6.17 -7.96 3.74
C PHE A 187 -6.23 -7.41 5.16
N LYS A 188 -6.96 -8.11 6.04
CA LYS A 188 -7.06 -7.74 7.45
C LYS A 188 -5.90 -8.38 8.18
N PHE A 189 -4.83 -7.63 8.41
CA PHE A 189 -3.67 -8.19 9.05
C PHE A 189 -3.40 -7.60 10.43
N VAL A 190 -3.16 -8.51 11.38
CA VAL A 190 -3.03 -8.22 12.80
C VAL A 190 -1.55 -8.18 13.14
N TYR A 191 -1.02 -6.99 13.35
CA TYR A 191 0.25 -6.84 14.05
C TYR A 191 0.09 -7.42 15.46
N PRO A 192 0.98 -8.31 15.94
CA PRO A 192 1.03 -8.56 17.37
C PRO A 192 1.53 -7.26 18.00
N LEU A 193 0.62 -6.52 18.65
CA LEU A 193 1.01 -5.40 19.51
C LEU A 193 2.13 -5.89 20.42
N PRO A 194 3.30 -5.22 20.47
CA PRO A 194 4.29 -5.56 21.47
C PRO A 194 3.64 -5.42 22.85
N GLU A 195 3.48 -6.54 23.55
CA GLU A 195 3.19 -6.56 24.98
C GLU A 195 4.41 -5.99 25.72
N ASP A 196 4.61 -4.68 25.68
CA ASP A 196 5.28 -3.93 26.75
C ASP A 196 5.31 -2.44 26.41
N ARG A 197 4.22 -1.74 26.71
CA ARG A 197 4.28 -0.33 27.13
C ARG A 197 3.08 0.13 27.97
N ARG A 198 2.46 -0.79 28.71
CA ARG A 198 1.63 -0.45 29.87
C ARG A 198 2.45 -0.57 31.16
N ARG A 199 3.47 0.28 31.32
CA ARG A 199 3.94 0.68 32.65
C ARG A 199 4.31 2.15 32.67
N SER A 200 3.81 2.77 33.73
CA SER A 200 4.10 4.09 34.32
C SER A 200 3.78 5.34 33.50
N VAL A 201 2.61 5.92 33.78
CA VAL A 201 2.53 7.32 34.24
C VAL A 201 1.46 7.41 35.33
N SER A 202 1.92 7.70 36.56
CA SER A 202 1.24 8.11 37.81
C SER A 202 -0.09 7.46 38.20
#